data_AF-A0A519Y3R5-F1
#
_entry.id   AF-A0A519Y3R5-F1
#
_cell.length_a   1.000
_cell.length_b   1.000
_cell.length_c   1.000
_cell.angle_alpha   90.00
_cell.angle_beta   90.00
_cell.angle_gamma   90.00
#
_symmetry.space_group_name_H-M   'P 1'
#
loop_
_entity.id
_entity.type
_entity.pdbx_description
1 polymer ?
#
loop_
_entity_poly.entity_id
_entity_poly.type
_entity_poly.pdbx_seq_one_letter_code
_entity_poly.pdbx_strand_id
1 'polypeptide(L)'
;ELFIYSPDYVGEVSFGDLPGKTKFSWSSKQPADLRIVAVEPIEGNCYLRAIYKDREIECMLPFKDKASIENGMICWATLLALGYSAEQADLRLEKLSHVSMRLELKTGINQCSIIDDSYSADISSLAIALDFLNQQNQHPKKTVILSELFETGQDDFDLYTEIADLLAQKKVNRLIGIGPHIARYAELFQLETEFFEDTLAFIEAFPGMQFSHETILVKGARRFEFGRISKLLTQKVHDTVLEIDLNAMVGNLQFYRSKVKPGVKIMAMVKAFSYGSGSFEIANLLQFHKVDYLAVAYADEGIALRKAGITLPIMVMSPEESAFEAIIKHNLEPEIYSLEILNSFLNALSDYDFDYPIHIKIDSGMHRLGFDKKDVEHLSAMLKDSQRVRVQSIFSHLVASAEAEHDGFTQAQIDKFSAIATELIAVLTYKPLLHIANTSGISRWPDAQMDMVRLGIGLYGFDSALANNRGLQTTMVLKTTVTQVKTLDAGETVGYSRKGVLPNGGKIATVKIGYADGYSRAFGNGVGKMLINGNLVPTIGSICMDMTMLDVSGVDVKPGDEAIVFNREHDIMELAKQVNTIPYEILTNVSQRVKRVYFYE
;
A
#
# COMPACT_ATOMS: atom_id res chain seq x y z
N GLU A 1 23.12 -37.37 3.13
CA GLU A 1 22.93 -38.62 2.36
C GLU A 1 22.44 -38.35 0.94
N LEU A 2 21.41 -37.52 0.77
CA LEU A 2 20.93 -37.01 -0.52
C LEU A 2 21.50 -35.62 -0.81
N PHE A 3 21.92 -35.37 -2.06
CA PHE A 3 22.31 -34.05 -2.56
C PHE A 3 21.42 -33.66 -3.75
N ILE A 4 20.77 -32.51 -3.64
CA ILE A 4 19.89 -31.96 -4.69
C ILE A 4 20.61 -30.79 -5.31
N TYR A 5 20.72 -30.78 -6.64
CA TYR A 5 21.51 -29.78 -7.35
C TYR A 5 20.89 -29.44 -8.71
N SER A 6 21.30 -28.31 -9.28
CA SER A 6 21.02 -28.00 -10.68
C SER A 6 22.32 -28.04 -11.49
N PRO A 7 22.38 -28.80 -12.59
CA PRO A 7 23.50 -28.76 -13.53
C PRO A 7 23.83 -27.34 -14.04
N ASP A 8 22.87 -26.42 -13.98
CA ASP A 8 23.05 -25.02 -14.41
C ASP A 8 23.98 -24.23 -13.49
N TYR A 9 24.18 -24.68 -12.24
CA TYR A 9 24.94 -23.95 -11.20
C TYR A 9 26.21 -24.67 -10.75
N VAL A 10 26.48 -25.87 -11.26
CA VAL A 10 27.61 -26.70 -10.83
C VAL A 10 28.87 -26.49 -11.68
N GLY A 11 28.79 -25.71 -12.77
CA GLY A 11 29.96 -25.30 -13.55
C GLY A 11 30.73 -26.49 -14.15
N GLU A 12 32.07 -26.46 -14.07
CA GLU A 12 32.97 -27.54 -14.55
C GLU A 12 33.20 -28.67 -13.54
N VAL A 13 32.51 -28.66 -12.39
CA VAL A 13 32.68 -29.69 -11.36
C VAL A 13 32.17 -31.02 -11.89
N SER A 14 33.02 -32.06 -11.84
CA SER A 14 32.65 -33.38 -12.35
C SER A 14 31.55 -34.01 -11.49
N PHE A 15 30.64 -34.77 -12.09
CA PHE A 15 29.55 -35.45 -11.38
C PHE A 15 30.05 -36.35 -10.23
N GLY A 16 31.27 -36.89 -10.35
CA GLY A 16 31.91 -37.72 -9.33
C GLY A 16 32.32 -36.96 -8.07
N ASP A 17 32.59 -35.67 -8.19
CA ASP A 17 33.07 -34.81 -7.10
C ASP A 17 31.91 -34.17 -6.32
N LEU A 18 30.68 -34.28 -6.81
CA LEU A 18 29.51 -33.76 -6.12
C LEU A 18 29.25 -34.54 -4.82
N PRO A 19 28.97 -33.84 -3.70
CA PRO A 19 28.73 -34.48 -2.40
C PRO A 19 27.45 -35.34 -2.41
N GLY A 20 27.31 -36.19 -1.39
CA GLY A 20 26.12 -37.05 -1.20
C GLY A 20 26.21 -38.43 -1.84
N LYS A 21 25.62 -39.43 -1.15
CA LYS A 21 25.53 -40.83 -1.59
C LYS A 21 24.48 -40.99 -2.69
N THR A 22 23.33 -40.33 -2.51
CA THR A 22 22.27 -40.22 -3.51
C THR A 22 22.26 -38.80 -4.06
N LYS A 23 21.94 -38.67 -5.35
CA LYS A 23 21.95 -37.39 -6.07
C LYS A 23 20.63 -37.25 -6.83
N PHE A 24 20.09 -36.04 -6.87
CA PHE A 24 18.88 -35.71 -7.61
C PHE A 24 19.05 -34.35 -8.26
N SER A 25 18.87 -34.30 -9.58
CA SER A 25 19.08 -33.11 -10.40
C SER A 25 17.76 -32.45 -10.78
N TRP A 26 17.74 -31.12 -10.86
CA TRP A 26 16.64 -30.36 -11.46
C TRP A 26 17.18 -29.30 -12.41
N SER A 27 16.48 -29.01 -13.50
CA SER A 27 16.88 -27.94 -14.42
C SER A 27 15.72 -27.51 -15.32
N SER A 28 15.77 -26.25 -15.76
CA SER A 28 14.89 -25.69 -16.81
C SER A 28 15.56 -25.61 -18.18
N LYS A 29 16.86 -25.94 -18.28
CA LYS A 29 17.67 -25.77 -19.49
C LYS A 29 18.31 -27.07 -19.95
N GLN A 30 18.69 -27.93 -19.00
CA GLN A 30 19.44 -29.16 -19.23
C GLN A 30 18.60 -30.39 -18.89
N PRO A 31 18.99 -31.58 -19.40
CA PRO A 31 18.48 -32.84 -18.89
C PRO A 31 18.73 -32.97 -17.39
N ALA A 32 17.70 -33.34 -16.63
CA ALA A 32 17.74 -33.52 -15.19
C ALA A 32 16.67 -34.52 -14.75
N ASP A 33 16.77 -35.04 -13.52
CA ASP A 33 15.77 -35.96 -12.95
C ASP A 33 14.39 -35.31 -12.89
N LEU A 34 14.32 -34.04 -12.47
CA LEU A 34 13.17 -33.16 -12.66
C LEU A 34 13.48 -32.12 -13.74
N ARG A 35 12.97 -32.34 -14.95
CA ARG A 35 13.17 -31.41 -16.08
C ARG A 35 11.96 -30.49 -16.24
N ILE A 36 12.11 -29.20 -15.93
CA ILE A 36 11.06 -28.20 -16.10
C ILE A 36 10.88 -27.91 -17.59
N VAL A 37 9.65 -28.06 -18.11
CA VAL A 37 9.32 -27.85 -19.52
C VAL A 37 8.52 -26.57 -19.77
N ALA A 38 7.74 -26.11 -18.78
CA ALA A 38 7.01 -24.86 -18.88
C ALA A 38 6.87 -24.18 -17.51
N VAL A 39 6.89 -22.85 -17.54
CA VAL A 39 6.69 -21.96 -16.40
C VAL A 39 5.68 -20.91 -16.85
N GLU A 40 4.43 -21.07 -16.47
CA GLU A 40 3.31 -20.27 -16.96
C GLU A 40 2.71 -19.45 -15.80
N PRO A 41 2.76 -18.12 -15.85
CA PRO A 41 2.11 -17.30 -14.83
C PRO A 41 0.58 -17.37 -14.97
N ILE A 42 -0.13 -17.59 -13.86
CA ILE A 42 -1.59 -17.62 -13.77
C ILE A 42 -2.03 -16.59 -12.69
N GLU A 43 -3.28 -16.12 -12.67
CA GLU A 43 -3.78 -15.09 -11.74
C GLU A 43 -3.42 -15.33 -10.26
N GLY A 44 -2.31 -14.77 -9.80
CA GLY A 44 -1.84 -14.90 -8.40
C GLY A 44 -0.76 -15.97 -8.20
N ASN A 45 -0.66 -16.92 -9.13
CA ASN A 45 0.14 -18.13 -9.00
C ASN A 45 1.07 -18.34 -10.22
N CYS A 46 1.85 -19.41 -10.20
CA CYS A 46 2.61 -19.91 -11.33
C CYS A 46 2.36 -21.40 -11.48
N TYR A 47 1.95 -21.80 -12.68
CA TYR A 47 1.78 -23.18 -13.06
C TYR A 47 3.07 -23.69 -13.71
N LEU A 48 3.59 -24.78 -13.17
CA LEU A 48 4.78 -25.45 -13.67
C LEU A 48 4.42 -26.77 -14.31
N ARG A 49 5.03 -27.06 -15.46
CA ARG A 49 5.04 -28.40 -16.06
C ARG A 49 6.46 -28.92 -16.08
N ALA A 50 6.62 -30.19 -15.74
CA ALA A 50 7.91 -30.85 -15.72
C ALA A 50 7.79 -32.31 -16.19
N ILE A 51 8.94 -32.90 -16.54
CA ILE A 51 9.06 -34.33 -16.81
C ILE A 51 9.85 -34.96 -15.67
N TYR A 52 9.28 -35.99 -15.07
CA TYR A 52 9.88 -36.79 -14.00
C TYR A 52 9.56 -38.27 -14.24
N LYS A 53 10.59 -39.13 -14.25
CA LYS A 53 10.46 -40.58 -14.55
C LYS A 53 9.67 -40.85 -15.84
N ASP A 54 10.02 -40.13 -16.91
CA ASP A 54 9.39 -40.20 -18.23
C ASP A 54 7.88 -39.92 -18.26
N ARG A 55 7.36 -39.29 -17.19
CA ARG A 55 5.97 -38.82 -17.12
C ARG A 55 5.95 -37.32 -16.99
N GLU A 56 4.95 -36.73 -17.64
CA GLU A 56 4.65 -35.34 -17.44
C GLU A 56 3.93 -35.16 -16.10
N ILE A 57 4.39 -34.20 -15.31
CA ILE A 57 3.82 -33.82 -14.02
C ILE A 57 3.65 -32.31 -13.98
N GLU A 58 2.68 -31.87 -13.19
CA GLU A 58 2.32 -30.47 -13.04
C GLU A 58 2.31 -30.08 -11.57
N CYS A 59 2.58 -28.81 -11.28
CA CYS A 59 2.33 -28.26 -9.96
C CYS A 59 1.96 -26.77 -10.00
N MET A 60 1.19 -26.33 -9.01
CA MET A 60 0.89 -24.93 -8.77
C MET A 60 1.79 -24.35 -7.68
N LEU A 61 2.37 -23.18 -7.93
CA LEU A 61 3.09 -22.39 -6.95
C LEU A 61 2.34 -21.08 -6.69
N PRO A 62 2.16 -20.65 -5.43
CA PRO A 62 1.49 -19.40 -5.09
C PRO A 62 2.43 -18.18 -5.23
N PHE A 63 3.29 -18.17 -6.24
CA PHE A 63 4.34 -17.16 -6.43
C PHE A 63 4.44 -16.73 -7.90
N LYS A 64 4.85 -15.48 -8.15
CA LYS A 64 5.07 -14.95 -9.51
C LYS A 64 6.49 -14.49 -9.78
N ASP A 65 7.23 -14.13 -8.75
CA ASP A 65 8.58 -13.64 -8.93
C ASP A 65 9.54 -14.80 -9.23
N LYS A 66 10.53 -14.51 -10.06
CA LYS A 66 11.46 -15.52 -10.59
C LYS A 66 12.21 -16.27 -9.48
N ALA A 67 12.57 -15.60 -8.40
CA ALA A 67 13.33 -16.20 -7.30
C ALA A 67 12.47 -17.17 -6.48
N SER A 68 11.23 -16.79 -6.15
CA SER A 68 10.30 -17.67 -5.45
C SER A 68 9.86 -18.86 -6.30
N ILE A 69 9.68 -18.68 -7.61
CA ILE A 69 9.41 -19.79 -8.54
C ILE A 69 10.59 -20.77 -8.53
N GLU A 70 11.82 -20.27 -8.63
CA GLU A 70 13.03 -21.10 -8.57
C GLU A 70 13.15 -21.85 -7.24
N ASN A 71 12.91 -21.18 -6.11
CA ASN A 71 12.84 -21.83 -4.80
C ASN A 71 11.74 -22.91 -4.75
N GLY A 72 10.59 -22.64 -5.37
CA GLY A 72 9.51 -23.60 -5.53
C GLY A 72 9.93 -24.84 -6.34
N MET A 73 10.69 -24.66 -7.43
CA MET A 73 11.26 -25.77 -8.20
C MET A 73 12.23 -26.62 -7.36
N ILE A 74 13.07 -25.98 -6.54
CA ILE A 74 13.98 -26.68 -5.62
C ILE A 74 13.19 -27.48 -4.59
N CYS A 75 12.14 -26.89 -4.01
CA CYS A 75 11.23 -27.58 -3.10
C CYS A 75 10.55 -28.78 -3.79
N TRP A 76 10.12 -28.63 -5.04
CA TRP A 76 9.50 -29.70 -5.81
C TRP A 76 10.48 -30.86 -6.05
N ALA A 77 11.69 -30.56 -6.52
CA ALA A 77 12.76 -31.53 -6.69
C ALA A 77 13.06 -32.27 -5.37
N THR A 78 13.09 -31.53 -4.26
CA THR A 78 13.33 -32.08 -2.92
C THR A 78 12.24 -33.08 -2.52
N LEU A 79 10.96 -32.73 -2.68
CA LEU A 79 9.85 -33.62 -2.35
C LEU A 79 9.89 -34.90 -3.18
N LEU A 80 10.12 -34.79 -4.49
CA LEU A 80 10.22 -35.95 -5.37
C LEU A 80 11.41 -36.85 -5.03
N ALA A 81 12.55 -36.27 -4.69
CA ALA A 81 13.76 -36.99 -4.27
C ALA A 81 13.58 -37.71 -2.92
N LEU A 82 12.75 -37.17 -2.04
CA LEU A 82 12.36 -37.79 -0.76
C LEU A 82 11.26 -38.86 -0.92
N GLY A 83 10.77 -39.10 -2.13
CA GLY A 83 9.81 -40.16 -2.44
C GLY A 83 8.34 -39.78 -2.33
N TYR A 84 8.01 -38.49 -2.21
CA TYR A 84 6.63 -38.02 -2.32
C TYR A 84 6.11 -38.20 -3.75
N SER A 85 4.81 -38.48 -3.90
CA SER A 85 4.18 -38.52 -5.23
C SER A 85 4.04 -37.11 -5.82
N ALA A 86 3.87 -37.00 -7.13
CA ALA A 86 3.71 -35.71 -7.80
C ALA A 86 2.47 -34.96 -7.28
N GLU A 87 1.37 -35.68 -7.04
CA GLU A 87 0.12 -35.14 -6.51
C GLU A 87 0.27 -34.66 -5.06
N GLN A 88 1.05 -35.38 -4.25
CA GLN A 88 1.37 -34.96 -2.88
C GLN A 88 2.27 -33.73 -2.84
N ALA A 89 3.20 -33.62 -3.80
CA ALA A 89 4.08 -32.47 -3.92
C ALA A 89 3.29 -31.23 -4.34
N ASP A 90 2.45 -31.34 -5.38
CA ASP A 90 1.57 -30.27 -5.86
C ASP A 90 0.69 -29.70 -4.74
N LEU A 91 -0.09 -30.55 -4.05
CA LEU A 91 -0.97 -30.14 -2.95
C LEU A 91 -0.24 -29.41 -1.80
N ARG A 92 1.06 -29.66 -1.62
CA ARG A 92 1.89 -29.03 -0.58
C ARG A 92 2.53 -27.74 -1.08
N LEU A 93 2.98 -27.73 -2.34
CA LEU A 93 3.59 -26.57 -2.98
C LEU A 93 2.56 -25.45 -3.18
N GLU A 94 1.30 -25.78 -3.50
CA GLU A 94 0.19 -24.83 -3.61
C GLU A 94 -0.07 -24.09 -2.29
N LYS A 95 0.27 -24.70 -1.14
CA LYS A 95 0.08 -24.14 0.21
C LYS A 95 1.28 -23.36 0.73
N LEU A 96 2.33 -23.18 -0.08
CA LEU A 96 3.46 -22.36 0.34
C LEU A 96 2.98 -20.93 0.60
N SER A 97 3.40 -20.34 1.70
CA SER A 97 3.13 -18.94 2.00
C SER A 97 4.34 -18.09 1.63
N HIS A 98 4.12 -16.84 1.25
CA HIS A 98 5.20 -15.86 1.18
C HIS A 98 5.90 -15.78 2.54
N VAL A 99 7.24 -15.75 2.54
CA VAL A 99 8.01 -15.50 3.76
C VAL A 99 8.24 -13.99 3.86
N SER A 100 7.33 -13.32 4.57
CA SER A 100 7.33 -11.89 4.84
C SER A 100 8.35 -11.52 5.93
N MET A 101 9.65 -11.54 5.63
CA MET A 101 10.69 -11.22 6.63
C MET A 101 11.97 -10.54 6.08
N ARG A 102 11.92 -9.90 4.90
CA ARG A 102 13.08 -9.18 4.36
C ARG A 102 12.76 -7.72 4.06
N LEU A 103 13.63 -6.82 4.52
CA LEU A 103 13.59 -5.37 4.27
C LEU A 103 12.29 -4.70 4.73
N GLU A 104 11.73 -5.16 5.85
CA GLU A 104 10.50 -4.62 6.41
C GLU A 104 10.77 -3.24 7.06
N LEU A 105 10.15 -2.17 6.55
CA LEU A 105 10.29 -0.83 7.13
C LEU A 105 9.30 -0.63 8.28
N LYS A 106 9.80 -0.49 9.51
CA LYS A 106 9.05 -0.26 10.75
C LYS A 106 9.28 1.15 11.29
N THR A 107 8.31 1.69 12.03
CA THR A 107 8.52 2.91 12.82
C THR A 107 9.33 2.58 14.07
N GLY A 108 10.45 3.24 14.28
CA GLY A 108 11.30 3.11 15.46
C GLY A 108 11.00 4.13 16.55
N ILE A 109 11.57 3.89 17.73
CA ILE A 109 11.58 4.83 18.85
C ILE A 109 12.31 6.13 18.48
N ASN A 110 12.03 7.22 19.21
CA ASN A 110 12.77 8.49 19.10
C ASN A 110 12.88 9.05 17.66
N GLN A 111 11.79 8.97 16.90
CA GLN A 111 11.76 9.39 15.49
C GLN A 111 12.81 8.68 14.63
N CYS A 112 13.01 7.38 14.84
CA CYS A 112 13.80 6.55 13.95
C CYS A 112 12.91 5.76 12.99
N SER A 113 13.50 5.31 11.89
CA SER A 113 12.91 4.29 11.01
C SER A 113 13.77 3.05 11.04
N ILE A 114 13.18 1.86 10.97
CA ILE A 114 13.90 0.59 11.09
C ILE A 114 13.66 -0.22 9.84
N ILE A 115 14.72 -0.73 9.23
CA ILE A 115 14.64 -1.68 8.13
C ILE A 115 15.04 -3.03 8.72
N ASP A 116 14.10 -3.96 8.82
CA ASP A 116 14.30 -5.28 9.40
C ASP A 116 14.62 -6.30 8.29
N ASP A 117 15.86 -6.78 8.28
CA ASP A 117 16.34 -7.91 7.47
C ASP A 117 17.15 -8.87 8.37
N SER A 118 16.54 -9.24 9.50
CA SER A 118 17.17 -10.03 10.58
C SER A 118 17.31 -11.54 10.32
N TYR A 119 17.10 -11.98 9.08
CA TYR A 119 17.02 -13.41 8.73
C TYR A 119 17.98 -13.88 7.63
N SER A 120 18.76 -12.97 7.04
CA SER A 120 19.73 -13.29 5.99
C SER A 120 21.05 -12.58 6.23
N ALA A 121 22.16 -13.23 5.90
CA ALA A 121 23.50 -12.78 6.28
C ALA A 121 24.53 -13.30 5.27
N ASP A 122 24.63 -12.60 4.15
CA ASP A 122 25.61 -12.78 3.09
C ASP A 122 25.92 -11.41 2.46
N ILE A 123 27.04 -11.28 1.74
CA ILE A 123 27.47 -9.99 1.17
C ILE A 123 26.45 -9.45 0.17
N SER A 124 25.91 -10.32 -0.69
CA SER A 124 24.98 -9.91 -1.74
C SER A 124 23.68 -9.34 -1.14
N SER A 125 23.18 -9.96 -0.07
CA SER A 125 22.00 -9.46 0.64
C SER A 125 22.27 -8.23 1.48
N LEU A 126 23.47 -8.08 2.02
CA LEU A 126 23.89 -6.83 2.67
C LEU A 126 23.89 -5.67 1.66
N ALA A 127 24.45 -5.87 0.46
CA ALA A 127 24.46 -4.83 -0.57
C ALA A 127 23.04 -4.36 -0.93
N ILE A 128 22.11 -5.30 -1.14
CA ILE A 128 20.69 -5.00 -1.41
C ILE A 128 20.07 -4.22 -0.25
N ALA A 129 20.33 -4.64 0.99
CA ALA A 129 19.78 -3.98 2.17
C ALA A 129 20.32 -2.55 2.35
N LEU A 130 21.59 -2.31 2.04
CA LEU A 130 22.20 -0.99 2.06
C LEU A 130 21.68 -0.08 0.93
N ASP A 131 21.38 -0.64 -0.25
CA ASP A 131 20.70 0.10 -1.30
C ASP A 131 19.31 0.53 -0.89
N PHE A 132 18.56 -0.36 -0.25
CA PHE A 132 17.25 -0.03 0.31
C PHE A 132 17.35 1.04 1.40
N LEU A 133 18.32 0.95 2.30
CA LEU A 133 18.63 1.98 3.31
C LEU A 133 18.91 3.34 2.66
N ASN A 134 19.61 3.36 1.53
CA ASN A 134 19.93 4.60 0.82
C ASN A 134 18.74 5.24 0.09
N GLN A 135 17.75 4.45 -0.29
CA GLN A 135 16.50 4.97 -0.86
C GLN A 135 15.63 5.65 0.20
N GLN A 136 15.81 5.32 1.48
CA GLN A 136 15.07 5.94 2.58
C GLN A 136 15.69 7.31 2.94
N ASN A 137 15.06 8.38 2.47
CA ASN A 137 15.47 9.77 2.74
C ASN A 137 14.72 10.40 3.94
N GLN A 138 14.21 9.58 4.85
CA GLN A 138 13.44 10.04 6.02
C GLN A 138 14.32 10.72 7.06
N HIS A 139 15.58 10.27 7.21
CA HIS A 139 16.52 10.78 8.19
C HIS A 139 17.93 10.95 7.61
N PRO A 140 18.69 11.98 8.05
CA PRO A 140 20.02 12.25 7.54
C PRO A 140 21.08 11.27 8.05
N LYS A 141 20.86 10.66 9.23
CA LYS A 141 21.78 9.71 9.85
C LYS A 141 21.35 8.27 9.56
N LYS A 142 22.30 7.44 9.11
CA LYS A 142 22.13 6.03 8.74
C LYS A 142 22.96 5.15 9.66
N THR A 143 22.29 4.24 10.33
CA THR A 143 22.90 3.30 11.28
C THR A 143 22.68 1.88 10.80
N VAL A 144 23.70 1.03 10.87
CA VAL A 144 23.62 -0.39 10.50
C VAL A 144 23.93 -1.23 11.74
N ILE A 145 23.02 -2.11 12.12
CA ILE A 145 23.24 -3.15 13.13
C ILE A 145 23.48 -4.45 12.37
N LEU A 146 24.71 -4.97 12.43
CA LEU A 146 25.18 -6.07 11.60
C LEU A 146 25.68 -7.23 12.48
N SER A 147 25.15 -8.43 12.27
CA SER A 147 25.78 -9.63 12.84
C SER A 147 27.07 -9.96 12.09
N GLU A 148 28.00 -10.66 12.73
CA GLU A 148 29.12 -11.25 11.98
C GLU A 148 28.63 -12.10 10.79
N LEU A 149 29.35 -12.02 9.67
CA LEU A 149 29.06 -12.72 8.42
C LEU A 149 30.12 -13.82 8.18
N PHE A 150 29.71 -14.86 7.46
CA PHE A 150 30.60 -15.93 7.01
C PHE A 150 30.32 -16.23 5.54
N GLU A 151 31.36 -16.17 4.70
CA GLU A 151 31.28 -16.47 3.27
C GLU A 151 32.16 -17.68 2.96
N THR A 152 31.62 -18.67 2.23
CA THR A 152 32.34 -19.93 2.01
C THR A 152 33.41 -19.74 0.94
N GLY A 153 34.68 -19.93 1.29
CA GLY A 153 35.80 -19.86 0.35
C GLY A 153 36.47 -18.48 0.22
N GLN A 154 36.09 -17.51 1.06
CA GLN A 154 36.73 -16.20 1.17
C GLN A 154 37.45 -16.09 2.53
N ASP A 155 38.60 -15.41 2.56
CA ASP A 155 39.28 -15.11 3.82
C ASP A 155 38.54 -14.02 4.60
N ASP A 156 38.54 -14.11 5.93
CA ASP A 156 37.82 -13.17 6.80
C ASP A 156 38.33 -11.73 6.61
N PHE A 157 39.64 -11.52 6.39
CA PHE A 157 40.19 -10.18 6.19
C PHE A 157 39.65 -9.53 4.91
N ASP A 158 39.60 -10.29 3.81
CA ASP A 158 39.06 -9.82 2.53
C ASP A 158 37.55 -9.54 2.64
N LEU A 159 36.80 -10.43 3.32
CA LEU A 159 35.38 -10.27 3.58
C LEU A 159 35.06 -8.97 4.32
N TYR A 160 35.73 -8.71 5.46
CA TYR A 160 35.45 -7.52 6.25
C TYR A 160 36.00 -6.23 5.63
N THR A 161 37.03 -6.32 4.77
CA THR A 161 37.47 -5.21 3.92
C THR A 161 36.38 -4.83 2.91
N GLU A 162 35.78 -5.82 2.24
CA GLU A 162 34.67 -5.60 1.30
C GLU A 162 33.42 -5.01 2.00
N ILE A 163 33.08 -5.50 3.19
CA ILE A 163 31.99 -4.94 3.99
C ILE A 163 32.27 -3.48 4.37
N ALA A 164 33.49 -3.16 4.79
CA ALA A 164 33.87 -1.79 5.14
C ALA A 164 33.75 -0.84 3.94
N ASP A 165 34.22 -1.27 2.77
CA ASP A 165 34.11 -0.52 1.51
C ASP A 165 32.65 -0.32 1.11
N LEU A 166 31.79 -1.33 1.26
CA LEU A 166 30.36 -1.22 1.00
C LEU A 166 29.69 -0.19 1.92
N LEU A 167 29.96 -0.22 3.23
CA LEU A 167 29.38 0.73 4.18
C LEU A 167 29.83 2.18 3.87
N ALA A 168 31.11 2.36 3.50
CA ALA A 168 31.66 3.65 3.11
C ALA A 168 31.03 4.17 1.80
N GLN A 169 30.96 3.32 0.77
CA GLN A 169 30.35 3.66 -0.52
C GLN A 169 28.89 4.08 -0.36
N LYS A 170 28.17 3.39 0.54
CA LYS A 170 26.75 3.62 0.82
C LYS A 170 26.53 4.73 1.85
N LYS A 171 27.58 5.46 2.29
CA LYS A 171 27.51 6.61 3.20
C LYS A 171 26.82 6.30 4.53
N VAL A 172 27.12 5.13 5.11
CA VAL A 172 26.65 4.77 6.46
C VAL A 172 27.39 5.62 7.50
N ASN A 173 26.67 6.12 8.50
CA ASN A 173 27.25 6.98 9.54
C ASN A 173 27.75 6.20 10.75
N ARG A 174 27.00 5.16 11.15
CA ARG A 174 27.26 4.36 12.35
C ARG A 174 27.08 2.86 12.09
N LEU A 175 27.98 2.04 12.63
CA LEU A 175 27.92 0.58 12.63
C LEU A 175 27.87 0.06 14.05
N ILE A 176 26.93 -0.83 14.32
CA ILE A 176 26.88 -1.63 15.54
C ILE A 176 27.10 -3.09 15.15
N GLY A 177 28.30 -3.61 15.40
CA GLY A 177 28.65 -5.00 15.10
C GLY A 177 28.33 -5.94 16.26
N ILE A 178 27.70 -7.09 15.98
CA ILE A 178 27.39 -8.10 17.01
C ILE A 178 28.01 -9.44 16.62
N GLY A 179 28.91 -9.92 17.46
CA GLY A 179 29.65 -11.16 17.27
C GLY A 179 31.15 -10.97 17.49
N PRO A 180 31.85 -11.99 18.03
CA PRO A 180 33.27 -11.89 18.33
C PRO A 180 34.16 -11.81 17.08
N HIS A 181 33.70 -12.29 15.90
CA HIS A 181 34.52 -12.22 14.69
C HIS A 181 34.54 -10.81 14.08
N ILE A 182 33.39 -10.17 13.89
CA ILE A 182 33.32 -8.81 13.32
C ILE A 182 34.08 -7.79 14.16
N ALA A 183 34.09 -7.96 15.49
CA ALA A 183 34.82 -7.10 16.41
C ALA A 183 36.35 -7.13 16.23
N ARG A 184 36.93 -8.23 15.73
CA ARG A 184 38.38 -8.33 15.48
C ARG A 184 38.85 -7.44 14.34
N TYR A 185 37.93 -7.07 13.44
CA TYR A 185 38.20 -6.25 12.27
C TYR A 185 37.70 -4.80 12.44
N ALA A 186 37.48 -4.37 13.69
CA ALA A 186 37.02 -3.02 14.03
C ALA A 186 37.83 -1.91 13.35
N GLU A 187 39.15 -2.11 13.21
CA GLU A 187 40.07 -1.13 12.60
C GLU A 187 39.82 -0.88 11.10
N LEU A 188 39.12 -1.78 10.41
CA LEU A 188 38.78 -1.60 8.98
C LEU A 188 37.65 -0.59 8.77
N PHE A 189 36.81 -0.34 9.78
CA PHE A 189 35.63 0.50 9.66
C PHE A 189 35.94 1.97 10.01
N GLN A 190 36.03 2.83 9.00
CA GLN A 190 36.31 4.27 9.16
C GLN A 190 35.03 5.10 9.42
N LEU A 191 34.24 4.72 10.42
CA LEU A 191 32.97 5.39 10.78
C LEU A 191 32.67 5.22 12.28
N GLU A 192 31.55 5.74 12.79
CA GLU A 192 31.18 5.57 14.21
C GLU A 192 30.86 4.10 14.51
N THR A 193 31.69 3.41 15.30
CA THR A 193 31.52 1.96 15.57
C THR A 193 31.30 1.62 17.04
N GLU A 194 30.41 0.66 17.30
CA GLU A 194 30.26 -0.03 18.59
C GLU A 194 30.16 -1.54 18.36
N PHE A 195 30.70 -2.35 19.27
CA PHE A 195 30.71 -3.80 19.14
C PHE A 195 30.21 -4.51 20.40
N PHE A 196 29.46 -5.59 20.20
CA PHE A 196 28.93 -6.44 21.27
C PHE A 196 29.28 -7.91 21.00
N GLU A 197 29.54 -8.66 22.07
CA GLU A 197 29.89 -10.09 21.96
C GLU A 197 28.73 -10.91 21.37
N ASP A 198 27.51 -10.61 21.80
CA ASP A 198 26.29 -11.26 21.34
C ASP A 198 25.07 -10.33 21.43
N THR A 199 23.91 -10.85 21.01
CA THR A 199 22.63 -10.13 21.05
C THR A 199 22.19 -9.81 22.48
N LEU A 200 22.55 -10.62 23.48
CA LEU A 200 22.17 -10.35 24.88
C LEU A 200 22.94 -9.15 25.44
N ALA A 201 24.25 -9.09 25.20
CA ALA A 201 25.11 -7.97 25.58
C ALA A 201 24.62 -6.65 24.97
N PHE A 202 24.19 -6.68 23.69
CA PHE A 202 23.54 -5.52 23.06
C PHE A 202 22.25 -5.13 23.79
N ILE A 203 21.37 -6.09 24.08
CA ILE A 203 20.07 -5.83 24.75
C ILE A 203 20.27 -5.25 26.15
N GLU A 204 21.26 -5.71 26.90
CA GLU A 204 21.59 -5.19 28.23
C GLU A 204 22.13 -3.75 28.19
N ALA A 205 22.92 -3.42 27.17
CA ALA A 205 23.45 -2.07 26.96
C ALA A 205 22.42 -1.09 26.37
N PHE A 206 21.39 -1.61 25.67
CA PHE A 206 20.39 -0.83 24.93
C PHE A 206 19.81 0.39 25.68
N PRO A 207 19.44 0.34 26.98
CA PRO A 207 18.87 1.49 27.69
C PRO A 207 19.80 2.72 27.77
N GLY A 208 21.12 2.52 27.67
CA GLY A 208 22.12 3.60 27.66
C GLY A 208 22.47 4.12 26.26
N MET A 209 22.00 3.45 25.20
CA MET A 209 22.32 3.80 23.82
C MET A 209 21.44 4.95 23.33
N GLN A 210 22.03 5.84 22.52
CA GLN A 210 21.32 6.94 21.89
C GLN A 210 20.92 6.55 20.46
N PHE A 211 19.61 6.47 20.22
CA PHE A 211 19.01 6.39 18.89
C PHE A 211 18.02 7.56 18.78
N SER A 212 18.19 8.43 17.78
CA SER A 212 17.33 9.60 17.60
C SER A 212 17.46 10.18 16.18
N HIS A 213 16.34 10.29 15.45
CA HIS A 213 16.31 10.84 14.09
C HIS A 213 17.26 10.11 13.12
N GLU A 214 17.27 8.78 13.15
CA GLU A 214 18.14 7.93 12.31
C GLU A 214 17.33 6.88 11.54
N THR A 215 17.79 6.48 10.35
CA THR A 215 17.32 5.27 9.67
C THR A 215 18.25 4.11 10.03
N ILE A 216 17.70 3.06 10.64
CA ILE A 216 18.43 1.95 11.23
C ILE A 216 18.18 0.68 10.42
N LEU A 217 19.20 0.11 9.79
CA LEU A 217 19.13 -1.21 9.16
C LEU A 217 19.53 -2.28 10.18
N VAL A 218 18.65 -3.25 10.43
CA VAL A 218 18.93 -4.43 11.27
C VAL A 218 19.15 -5.63 10.35
N LYS A 219 20.41 -6.05 10.21
CA LYS A 219 20.83 -7.10 9.28
C LYS A 219 21.57 -8.20 10.04
N GLY A 220 21.05 -9.42 10.02
CA GLY A 220 21.65 -10.47 10.83
C GLY A 220 21.34 -11.90 10.40
N ALA A 221 22.24 -12.81 10.74
CA ALA A 221 22.01 -14.24 10.55
C ALA A 221 20.98 -14.73 11.58
N ARG A 222 20.12 -15.67 11.17
CA ARG A 222 19.02 -16.19 11.99
C ARG A 222 19.44 -16.65 13.40
N ARG A 223 20.64 -17.19 13.55
CA ARG A 223 21.19 -17.66 14.84
C ARG A 223 21.38 -16.56 15.89
N PHE A 224 21.49 -15.29 15.47
CA PHE A 224 21.64 -14.15 16.36
C PHE A 224 20.31 -13.60 16.88
N GLU A 225 19.17 -14.08 16.37
CA GLU A 225 17.84 -13.65 16.82
C GLU A 225 17.63 -12.12 16.79
N PHE A 226 18.15 -11.44 15.78
CA PHE A 226 18.05 -9.98 15.63
C PHE A 226 16.60 -9.45 15.57
N GLY A 227 15.62 -10.32 15.34
CA GLY A 227 14.20 -9.99 15.55
C GLY A 227 13.91 -9.45 16.97
N ARG A 228 14.72 -9.80 17.98
CA ARG A 228 14.64 -9.22 19.33
C ARG A 228 15.11 -7.76 19.37
N ILE A 229 16.18 -7.44 18.64
CA ILE A 229 16.69 -6.06 18.51
C ILE A 229 15.69 -5.21 17.75
N SER A 230 15.18 -5.72 16.63
CA SER A 230 14.12 -5.09 15.85
C SER A 230 12.89 -4.75 16.72
N LYS A 231 12.43 -5.69 17.57
CA LYS A 231 11.33 -5.45 18.53
C LYS A 231 11.62 -4.38 19.58
N LEU A 232 12.88 -4.20 20.01
CA LEU A 232 13.26 -3.18 20.99
C LEU A 232 13.31 -1.79 20.36
N LEU A 233 13.83 -1.72 19.14
CA LEU A 233 13.90 -0.48 18.37
C LEU A 233 12.52 -0.06 17.87
N THR A 234 11.65 -1.02 17.53
CA THR A 234 10.31 -0.74 17.00
C THR A 234 9.48 -0.02 18.05
N GLN A 235 8.85 1.08 17.65
CA GLN A 235 7.91 1.79 18.50
C GLN A 235 6.76 0.84 18.84
N LYS A 236 6.64 0.45 20.12
CA LYS A 236 5.44 -0.24 20.62
C LYS A 236 4.27 0.74 20.53
N VAL A 237 3.43 0.59 19.51
CA VAL A 237 2.29 1.48 19.33
C VAL A 237 1.16 1.00 20.24
N HIS A 238 0.98 1.70 21.35
CA HIS A 238 -0.11 1.49 22.31
C HIS A 238 -1.32 2.39 22.01
N ASP A 239 -1.49 2.80 20.75
CA ASP A 239 -2.40 3.86 20.30
C ASP A 239 -3.24 3.43 19.10
N THR A 240 -4.28 4.19 18.80
CA THR A 240 -5.15 3.98 17.63
C THR A 240 -4.40 4.26 16.34
N VAL A 241 -4.36 3.27 15.44
CA VAL A 241 -3.63 3.32 14.17
C VAL A 241 -4.52 2.93 13.00
N LEU A 242 -4.29 3.60 11.87
CA LEU A 242 -4.77 3.21 10.56
C LEU A 242 -3.58 2.61 9.79
N GLU A 243 -3.56 1.29 9.65
CA GLU A 243 -2.59 0.59 8.84
C GLU A 243 -3.05 0.58 7.38
N ILE A 244 -2.13 0.87 6.45
CA ILE A 244 -2.38 0.93 5.02
C ILE A 244 -1.41 0.01 4.30
N ASP A 245 -1.96 -1.02 3.66
CA ASP A 245 -1.22 -1.95 2.82
C ASP A 245 -1.07 -1.38 1.41
N LEU A 246 0.17 -1.00 1.08
CA LEU A 246 0.54 -0.48 -0.22
C LEU A 246 0.56 -1.57 -1.29
N ASN A 247 0.82 -2.84 -0.95
CA ASN A 247 0.75 -3.96 -1.89
C ASN A 247 -0.69 -4.22 -2.32
N ALA A 248 -1.65 -4.27 -1.39
CA ALA A 248 -3.07 -4.34 -1.71
C ALA A 248 -3.53 -3.19 -2.63
N MET A 249 -3.05 -1.96 -2.37
CA MET A 249 -3.39 -0.81 -3.21
C MET A 249 -2.83 -0.95 -4.64
N VAL A 250 -1.59 -1.44 -4.78
CA VAL A 250 -1.00 -1.75 -6.08
C VAL A 250 -1.77 -2.88 -6.77
N GLY A 251 -2.17 -3.91 -6.04
CA GLY A 251 -3.02 -5.00 -6.54
C GLY A 251 -4.34 -4.48 -7.12
N ASN A 252 -5.01 -3.58 -6.39
CA ASN A 252 -6.22 -2.90 -6.87
C ASN A 252 -5.96 -2.05 -8.11
N LEU A 253 -4.87 -1.28 -8.15
CA LEU A 253 -4.48 -0.51 -9.33
C LEU A 253 -4.29 -1.44 -10.55
N GLN A 254 -3.63 -2.59 -10.37
CA GLN A 254 -3.42 -3.56 -11.45
C GLN A 254 -4.72 -4.23 -11.89
N PHE A 255 -5.62 -4.53 -10.96
CA PHE A 255 -6.97 -5.01 -11.28
C PHE A 255 -7.72 -4.03 -12.19
N TYR A 256 -7.70 -2.73 -11.88
CA TYR A 256 -8.36 -1.75 -12.76
C TYR A 256 -7.61 -1.53 -14.06
N ARG A 257 -6.28 -1.61 -14.07
CA ARG A 257 -5.49 -1.60 -15.32
C ARG A 257 -5.85 -2.74 -16.26
N SER A 258 -6.14 -3.93 -15.75
CA SER A 258 -6.56 -5.05 -16.59
C SER A 258 -7.98 -4.91 -17.14
N LYS A 259 -8.77 -3.94 -16.64
CA LYS A 259 -10.13 -3.65 -17.12
C LYS A 259 -10.18 -2.53 -18.16
N VAL A 260 -9.13 -1.71 -18.26
CA VAL A 260 -9.09 -0.61 -19.24
C VAL A 260 -8.53 -1.06 -20.58
N LYS A 261 -9.07 -0.51 -21.67
CA LYS A 261 -8.58 -0.76 -23.04
C LYS A 261 -7.14 -0.24 -23.18
N PRO A 262 -6.27 -0.88 -23.99
CA PRO A 262 -4.92 -0.39 -24.24
C PRO A 262 -4.91 1.08 -24.69
N GLY A 263 -4.03 1.89 -24.10
CA GLY A 263 -3.92 3.32 -24.39
C GLY A 263 -4.84 4.24 -23.57
N VAL A 264 -5.83 3.69 -22.86
CA VAL A 264 -6.67 4.47 -21.93
C VAL A 264 -5.84 4.82 -20.70
N LYS A 265 -5.78 6.11 -20.38
CA LYS A 265 -5.06 6.64 -19.22
C LYS A 265 -5.82 6.41 -17.91
N ILE A 266 -5.11 6.43 -16.79
CA ILE A 266 -5.71 6.39 -15.46
C ILE A 266 -5.35 7.67 -14.69
N MET A 267 -6.38 8.36 -14.23
CA MET A 267 -6.30 9.43 -13.24
C MET A 267 -6.68 8.88 -11.88
N ALA A 268 -5.74 8.90 -10.92
CA ALA A 268 -6.01 8.49 -9.55
C ALA A 268 -6.53 9.67 -8.72
N MET A 269 -7.63 9.43 -7.99
CA MET A 269 -8.21 10.43 -7.10
C MET A 269 -7.52 10.33 -5.73
N VAL A 270 -6.79 11.39 -5.33
CA VAL A 270 -6.05 11.47 -4.05
C VAL A 270 -6.55 12.62 -3.16
N LYS A 271 -7.75 13.13 -3.45
CA LYS A 271 -8.45 14.16 -2.66
C LYS A 271 -8.83 13.69 -1.26
N ALA A 272 -9.08 14.65 -0.37
CA ALA A 272 -9.44 14.40 1.03
C ALA A 272 -8.37 13.52 1.72
N PHE A 273 -7.10 13.88 1.55
CA PHE A 273 -5.95 13.14 2.06
C PHE A 273 -5.94 11.67 1.62
N SER A 274 -6.17 11.43 0.32
CA SER A 274 -6.32 10.08 -0.24
C SER A 274 -7.39 9.28 0.50
N TYR A 275 -8.58 9.87 0.65
CA TYR A 275 -9.70 9.24 1.38
C TYR A 275 -9.34 8.87 2.83
N GLY A 276 -8.55 9.73 3.50
CA GLY A 276 -8.10 9.56 4.87
C GLY A 276 -6.81 8.72 5.06
N SER A 277 -6.28 8.11 3.99
CA SER A 277 -5.16 7.18 4.08
C SER A 277 -3.77 7.84 4.09
N GLY A 278 -3.59 9.02 3.50
CA GLY A 278 -2.25 9.58 3.27
C GLY A 278 -2.09 10.31 1.94
N SER A 279 -1.78 11.61 1.92
CA SER A 279 -1.64 12.32 0.63
C SER A 279 -0.34 11.98 -0.10
N PHE A 280 0.82 12.18 0.55
CA PHE A 280 2.12 12.06 -0.11
C PHE A 280 2.50 10.61 -0.40
N GLU A 281 2.42 9.72 0.58
CA GLU A 281 2.87 8.33 0.45
C GLU A 281 2.12 7.61 -0.67
N ILE A 282 0.80 7.81 -0.74
CA ILE A 282 -0.06 7.25 -1.79
C ILE A 282 0.23 7.88 -3.14
N ALA A 283 0.35 9.22 -3.23
CA ALA A 283 0.68 9.88 -4.50
C ALA A 283 2.05 9.43 -5.04
N ASN A 284 3.04 9.25 -4.16
CA ASN A 284 4.37 8.80 -4.55
C ASN A 284 4.36 7.33 -5.01
N LEU A 285 3.62 6.46 -4.33
CA LEU A 285 3.39 5.08 -4.78
C LEU A 285 2.75 5.06 -6.18
N LEU A 286 1.69 5.83 -6.40
CA LEU A 286 0.99 5.88 -7.69
C LEU A 286 1.88 6.44 -8.80
N GLN A 287 2.72 7.43 -8.50
CA GLN A 287 3.75 7.94 -9.41
C GLN A 287 4.78 6.87 -9.76
N PHE A 288 5.32 6.14 -8.77
CA PHE A 288 6.25 5.04 -8.99
C PHE A 288 5.64 3.95 -9.89
N HIS A 289 4.36 3.64 -9.68
CA HIS A 289 3.59 2.72 -10.51
C HIS A 289 3.10 3.33 -11.84
N LYS A 290 3.52 4.55 -12.20
CA LYS A 290 3.26 5.22 -13.49
C LYS A 290 1.76 5.44 -13.78
N VAL A 291 0.99 5.88 -12.78
CA VAL A 291 -0.33 6.45 -13.05
C VAL A 291 -0.17 7.73 -13.89
N ASP A 292 -1.10 8.00 -14.81
CA ASP A 292 -0.96 9.10 -15.77
C ASP A 292 -1.23 10.47 -15.16
N TYR A 293 -2.19 10.55 -14.23
CA TYR A 293 -2.68 11.78 -13.63
C TYR A 293 -3.05 11.58 -12.16
N LEU A 294 -2.94 12.64 -11.38
CA LEU A 294 -3.56 12.74 -10.05
C LEU A 294 -4.65 13.81 -10.06
N ALA A 295 -5.64 13.66 -9.18
CA ALA A 295 -6.64 14.69 -8.95
C ALA A 295 -6.89 14.91 -7.46
N VAL A 296 -6.90 16.20 -7.08
CA VAL A 296 -7.13 16.71 -5.72
C VAL A 296 -8.38 17.60 -5.70
N ALA A 297 -8.97 17.82 -4.52
CA ALA A 297 -10.13 18.70 -4.40
C ALA A 297 -9.71 20.17 -4.49
N TYR A 298 -8.68 20.55 -3.73
CA TYR A 298 -8.27 21.94 -3.53
C TYR A 298 -6.81 22.18 -3.88
N ALA A 299 -6.46 23.43 -4.17
CA ALA A 299 -5.11 23.82 -4.54
C ALA A 299 -4.07 23.45 -3.46
N ASP A 300 -4.39 23.65 -2.18
CA ASP A 300 -3.49 23.35 -1.06
C ASP A 300 -3.05 21.87 -1.01
N GLU A 301 -3.95 20.94 -1.34
CA GLU A 301 -3.62 19.52 -1.46
C GLU A 301 -2.59 19.30 -2.58
N GLY A 302 -2.80 19.92 -3.75
CA GLY A 302 -1.88 19.83 -4.89
C GLY A 302 -0.52 20.47 -4.61
N ILE A 303 -0.51 21.62 -3.92
CA ILE A 303 0.71 22.32 -3.50
C ILE A 303 1.52 21.46 -2.53
N ALA A 304 0.85 20.80 -1.56
CA ALA A 304 1.52 19.88 -0.64
C ALA A 304 2.19 18.72 -1.40
N LEU A 305 1.51 18.12 -2.37
CA LEU A 305 2.08 17.06 -3.22
C LEU A 305 3.28 17.55 -4.03
N ARG A 306 3.20 18.75 -4.63
CA ARG A 306 4.31 19.37 -5.37
C ARG A 306 5.52 19.60 -4.48
N LYS A 307 5.32 20.17 -3.29
CA LYS A 307 6.39 20.40 -2.30
C LYS A 307 7.05 19.09 -1.84
N ALA A 308 6.30 18.00 -1.84
CA ALA A 308 6.79 16.68 -1.49
C ALA A 308 7.47 15.93 -2.66
N GLY A 309 7.56 16.52 -3.85
CA GLY A 309 8.30 15.98 -5.00
C GLY A 309 7.46 15.19 -6.01
N ILE A 310 6.13 15.31 -5.98
CA ILE A 310 5.27 14.73 -7.01
C ILE A 310 5.37 15.54 -8.31
N THR A 311 5.71 14.87 -9.40
CA THR A 311 5.91 15.44 -10.74
C THR A 311 4.81 15.09 -11.73
N LEU A 312 3.93 14.12 -11.41
CA LEU A 312 2.76 13.82 -12.25
C LEU A 312 1.87 15.06 -12.46
N PRO A 313 1.16 15.17 -13.59
CA PRO A 313 0.08 16.15 -13.74
C PRO A 313 -0.95 16.04 -12.60
N ILE A 314 -1.35 17.18 -12.03
CA ILE A 314 -2.30 17.25 -10.90
C ILE A 314 -3.45 18.17 -11.29
N MET A 315 -4.64 17.60 -11.43
CA MET A 315 -5.88 18.34 -11.62
C MET A 315 -6.43 18.83 -10.27
N VAL A 316 -6.80 20.11 -10.19
CA VAL A 316 -7.52 20.70 -9.05
C VAL A 316 -8.99 20.83 -9.41
N MET A 317 -9.86 20.08 -8.72
CA MET A 317 -11.28 19.97 -9.08
C MET A 317 -12.13 21.19 -8.69
N SER A 318 -11.77 21.89 -7.62
CA SER A 318 -12.51 23.07 -7.16
C SER A 318 -11.56 24.25 -7.02
N PRO A 319 -11.05 24.81 -8.13
CA PRO A 319 -10.17 25.95 -8.06
C PRO A 319 -10.97 27.21 -7.67
N GLU A 320 -10.34 28.06 -6.86
CA GLU A 320 -10.88 29.34 -6.42
C GLU A 320 -9.98 30.47 -6.92
N GLU A 321 -10.55 31.65 -7.19
CA GLU A 321 -9.82 32.80 -7.75
C GLU A 321 -8.62 33.21 -6.88
N SER A 322 -8.80 33.18 -5.55
CA SER A 322 -7.74 33.44 -4.56
C SER A 322 -6.55 32.48 -4.66
N ALA A 323 -6.74 31.30 -5.25
CA ALA A 323 -5.72 30.27 -5.36
C ALA A 323 -5.05 30.20 -6.75
N PHE A 324 -5.48 31.01 -7.74
CA PHE A 324 -4.96 30.92 -9.11
C PHE A 324 -3.46 31.18 -9.21
N GLU A 325 -2.94 32.20 -8.51
CA GLU A 325 -1.50 32.47 -8.48
C GLU A 325 -0.73 31.26 -7.95
N ALA A 326 -1.25 30.60 -6.91
CA ALA A 326 -0.63 29.42 -6.33
C ALA A 326 -0.72 28.20 -7.27
N ILE A 327 -1.85 28.03 -7.97
CA ILE A 327 -2.04 26.99 -8.99
C ILE A 327 -1.00 27.14 -10.11
N ILE A 328 -0.83 28.35 -10.65
CA ILE A 328 0.13 28.68 -11.72
C ILE A 328 1.56 28.42 -11.23
N LYS A 329 1.92 29.00 -10.08
CA LYS A 329 3.26 28.86 -9.48
C LYS A 329 3.68 27.41 -9.25
N HIS A 330 2.72 26.54 -8.94
CA HIS A 330 2.97 25.13 -8.63
C HIS A 330 2.65 24.18 -9.80
N ASN A 331 2.39 24.68 -11.00
CA ASN A 331 2.06 23.89 -12.20
C ASN A 331 0.94 22.87 -11.91
N LEU A 332 -0.18 23.37 -11.40
CA LEU A 332 -1.42 22.61 -11.17
C LEU A 332 -2.44 22.93 -12.27
N GLU A 333 -3.27 21.96 -12.66
CA GLU A 333 -4.19 22.10 -13.79
C GLU A 333 -5.62 22.33 -13.27
N PRO A 334 -6.23 23.51 -13.43
CA PRO A 334 -7.55 23.79 -12.87
C PRO A 334 -8.69 23.15 -13.67
N GLU A 335 -9.68 22.64 -12.95
CA GLU A 335 -11.02 22.32 -13.48
C GLU A 335 -11.79 23.63 -13.73
N ILE A 336 -12.20 23.87 -14.98
CA ILE A 336 -13.02 25.00 -15.38
C ILE A 336 -14.44 24.50 -15.60
N TYR A 337 -15.37 25.02 -14.79
CA TYR A 337 -16.76 24.59 -14.76
C TYR A 337 -17.79 25.71 -14.98
N SER A 338 -17.33 26.96 -15.14
CA SER A 338 -18.19 28.11 -15.46
C SER A 338 -17.43 29.18 -16.26
N LEU A 339 -18.16 30.08 -16.91
CA LEU A 339 -17.58 31.17 -17.72
C LEU A 339 -16.84 32.18 -16.83
N GLU A 340 -17.37 32.43 -15.63
CA GLU A 340 -16.77 33.33 -14.64
C GLU A 340 -15.41 32.82 -14.18
N ILE A 341 -15.30 31.53 -13.88
CA ILE A 341 -14.02 30.90 -13.49
C ILE A 341 -13.04 30.93 -14.65
N LEU A 342 -13.47 30.64 -15.88
CA LEU A 342 -12.62 30.74 -17.07
C LEU A 342 -12.07 32.16 -17.25
N ASN A 343 -12.96 33.17 -17.21
CA ASN A 343 -12.57 34.57 -17.37
C ASN A 343 -11.61 35.02 -16.27
N SER A 344 -11.89 34.65 -15.02
CA SER A 344 -11.05 35.01 -13.88
C SER A 344 -9.68 34.34 -13.95
N PHE A 345 -9.63 33.07 -14.40
CA PHE A 345 -8.37 32.37 -14.60
C PHE A 345 -7.55 32.99 -15.74
N LEU A 346 -8.19 33.33 -16.86
CA LEU A 346 -7.53 34.05 -17.96
C LEU A 346 -6.94 35.38 -17.50
N ASN A 347 -7.64 36.12 -16.62
CA ASN A 347 -7.13 37.38 -16.07
C ASN A 347 -5.96 37.18 -15.10
N ALA A 348 -5.88 36.04 -14.41
CA ALA A 348 -4.81 35.72 -13.46
C ALA A 348 -3.51 35.26 -14.14
N LEU A 349 -3.60 34.72 -15.37
CA LEU A 349 -2.42 34.42 -16.18
C LEU A 349 -1.65 35.73 -16.48
N SER A 350 -0.34 35.62 -16.74
CA SER A 350 0.50 36.72 -17.24
C SER A 350 0.52 36.77 -18.77
N ASP A 351 0.92 37.89 -19.36
CA ASP A 351 1.02 38.04 -20.83
C ASP A 351 2.04 37.08 -21.48
N TYR A 352 2.89 36.43 -20.66
CA TYR A 352 3.88 35.45 -21.11
C TYR A 352 3.42 34.01 -20.95
N ASP A 353 2.26 33.77 -20.34
CA ASP A 353 1.68 32.44 -20.21
C ASP A 353 0.92 32.07 -21.48
N PHE A 354 1.40 31.01 -22.14
CA PHE A 354 0.80 30.42 -23.32
C PHE A 354 0.50 28.96 -23.07
N ASP A 355 -0.59 28.46 -23.66
CA ASP A 355 -0.99 27.06 -23.58
C ASP A 355 -1.10 26.48 -22.15
N TYR A 356 -1.46 27.29 -21.14
CA TYR A 356 -1.60 26.79 -19.76
C TYR A 356 -2.68 25.69 -19.70
N PRO A 357 -2.37 24.48 -19.17
CA PRO A 357 -3.29 23.35 -19.21
C PRO A 357 -4.52 23.56 -18.30
N ILE A 358 -5.71 23.42 -18.89
CA ILE A 358 -7.00 23.49 -18.18
C ILE A 358 -7.88 22.28 -18.51
N HIS A 359 -8.84 21.97 -17.64
CA HIS A 359 -9.80 20.88 -17.86
C HIS A 359 -11.23 21.39 -17.87
N ILE A 360 -11.95 21.18 -18.96
CA ILE A 360 -13.34 21.64 -19.11
C ILE A 360 -14.30 20.58 -18.56
N LYS A 361 -15.15 20.97 -17.62
CA LYS A 361 -16.18 20.07 -17.08
C LYS A 361 -17.54 20.35 -17.66
N ILE A 362 -18.20 19.29 -18.10
CA ILE A 362 -19.56 19.30 -18.64
C ILE A 362 -20.51 18.70 -17.63
N ASP A 363 -21.65 19.35 -17.41
CA ASP A 363 -22.75 18.79 -16.66
C ASP A 363 -23.66 17.93 -17.55
N SER A 364 -23.43 16.63 -17.50
CA SER A 364 -24.23 15.63 -18.21
C SER A 364 -25.47 15.17 -17.43
N GLY A 365 -25.70 15.66 -16.20
CA GLY A 365 -26.85 15.26 -15.37
C GLY A 365 -26.56 15.16 -13.87
N MET A 366 -25.38 15.55 -13.40
CA MET A 366 -25.07 15.56 -11.96
C MET A 366 -25.51 16.86 -11.30
N HIS A 367 -25.62 17.96 -12.05
CA HIS A 367 -26.08 19.26 -11.56
C HIS A 367 -25.31 19.79 -10.34
N ARG A 368 -24.02 19.43 -10.27
CA ARG A 368 -23.09 19.90 -9.22
C ARG A 368 -22.24 21.05 -9.71
N LEU A 369 -21.49 20.81 -10.78
CA LEU A 369 -20.59 21.77 -11.45
C LEU A 369 -20.45 21.33 -12.91
N GLY A 370 -20.25 22.29 -13.80
CA GLY A 370 -19.93 22.06 -15.21
C GLY A 370 -20.84 22.84 -16.14
N PHE A 371 -20.33 23.08 -17.35
CA PHE A 371 -21.07 23.71 -18.43
C PHE A 371 -22.19 22.79 -18.92
N ASP A 372 -23.35 23.34 -19.20
CA ASP A 372 -24.39 22.63 -19.91
C ASP A 372 -24.44 23.06 -21.39
N LYS A 373 -25.46 22.59 -22.12
CA LYS A 373 -25.62 22.86 -23.55
C LYS A 373 -25.81 24.36 -23.87
N LYS A 374 -26.43 25.17 -23.00
CA LYS A 374 -26.65 26.60 -23.28
C LYS A 374 -25.36 27.43 -23.15
N ASP A 375 -24.37 26.91 -22.43
CA ASP A 375 -23.11 27.62 -22.21
C ASP A 375 -22.09 27.38 -23.34
N VAL A 376 -22.28 26.33 -24.15
CA VAL A 376 -21.31 25.87 -25.16
C VAL A 376 -20.94 26.96 -26.17
N GLU A 377 -21.90 27.77 -26.62
CA GLU A 377 -21.64 28.84 -27.59
C GLU A 377 -20.67 29.90 -27.03
N HIS A 378 -20.94 30.38 -25.82
CA HIS A 378 -20.11 31.38 -25.14
C HIS A 378 -18.73 30.81 -24.76
N LEU A 379 -18.71 29.57 -24.24
CA LEU A 379 -17.47 28.88 -23.93
C LEU A 379 -16.60 28.71 -25.19
N SER A 380 -17.21 28.33 -26.31
CA SER A 380 -16.52 28.16 -27.59
C SER A 380 -15.88 29.47 -28.07
N ALA A 381 -16.60 30.59 -27.94
CA ALA A 381 -16.07 31.90 -28.30
C ALA A 381 -14.82 32.25 -27.46
N MET A 382 -14.91 32.08 -26.13
CA MET A 382 -13.79 32.35 -25.22
C MET A 382 -12.57 31.45 -25.48
N LEU A 383 -12.79 30.16 -25.75
CA LEU A 383 -11.72 29.21 -26.02
C LEU A 383 -11.04 29.46 -27.37
N LYS A 384 -11.80 29.88 -28.39
CA LYS A 384 -11.27 30.18 -29.73
C LYS A 384 -10.35 31.40 -29.73
N ASP A 385 -10.67 32.41 -28.92
CA ASP A 385 -9.94 33.67 -28.88
C ASP A 385 -8.74 33.66 -27.91
N SER A 386 -8.55 32.58 -27.14
CA SER A 386 -7.49 32.47 -26.15
C SER A 386 -6.34 31.58 -26.61
N GLN A 387 -5.15 32.15 -26.75
CA GLN A 387 -3.88 31.41 -26.89
C GLN A 387 -3.19 31.13 -25.54
N ARG A 388 -3.81 31.59 -24.44
CA ARG A 388 -3.21 31.58 -23.11
C ARG A 388 -3.43 30.26 -22.38
N VAL A 389 -4.46 29.51 -22.79
CA VAL A 389 -4.83 28.23 -22.20
C VAL A 389 -4.89 27.14 -23.26
N ARG A 390 -4.62 25.92 -22.83
CA ARG A 390 -4.78 24.71 -23.63
C ARG A 390 -5.74 23.78 -22.91
N VAL A 391 -6.80 23.37 -23.58
CA VAL A 391 -7.75 22.40 -23.04
C VAL A 391 -7.08 21.03 -23.04
N GLN A 392 -6.63 20.58 -21.88
CA GLN A 392 -5.96 19.29 -21.71
C GLN A 392 -6.96 18.14 -21.68
N SER A 393 -8.13 18.35 -21.07
CA SER A 393 -9.24 17.40 -21.15
C SER A 393 -10.62 18.06 -21.14
N ILE A 394 -11.61 17.33 -21.65
CA ILE A 394 -13.04 17.61 -21.48
C ILE A 394 -13.66 16.40 -20.76
N PHE A 395 -14.44 16.64 -19.71
CA PHE A 395 -14.94 15.54 -18.90
C PHE A 395 -16.29 15.78 -18.25
N SER A 396 -16.90 14.70 -17.76
CA SER A 396 -18.11 14.73 -16.93
C SER A 396 -18.07 13.66 -15.84
N HIS A 397 -19.12 13.54 -15.03
CA HIS A 397 -19.22 12.59 -13.92
C HIS A 397 -20.51 11.77 -13.99
N LEU A 398 -20.38 10.43 -14.03
CA LEU A 398 -21.53 9.53 -13.97
C LEU A 398 -22.16 9.54 -12.57
N VAL A 399 -23.49 9.63 -12.51
CA VAL A 399 -24.24 9.73 -11.26
C VAL A 399 -24.51 8.35 -10.67
N ALA A 400 -24.95 7.40 -11.51
CA ALA A 400 -25.49 6.12 -11.07
C ALA A 400 -24.79 4.94 -11.75
N SER A 401 -23.49 5.06 -12.04
CA SER A 401 -22.71 4.05 -12.78
C SER A 401 -22.67 2.68 -12.10
N ALA A 402 -22.96 2.58 -10.80
CA ALA A 402 -23.03 1.32 -10.06
C ALA A 402 -24.43 0.67 -10.07
N GLU A 403 -25.49 1.45 -10.32
CA GLU A 403 -26.88 1.02 -10.11
C GLU A 403 -27.54 0.61 -11.42
N ALA A 404 -27.83 -0.69 -11.58
CA ALA A 404 -28.39 -1.24 -12.82
C ALA A 404 -29.77 -0.67 -13.19
N GLU A 405 -30.57 -0.29 -12.18
CA GLU A 405 -31.87 0.34 -12.40
C GLU A 405 -31.78 1.72 -13.07
N HIS A 406 -30.59 2.33 -13.11
CA HIS A 406 -30.34 3.65 -13.69
C HIS A 406 -29.45 3.60 -14.93
N ASP A 407 -29.31 2.43 -15.57
CA ASP A 407 -28.47 2.28 -16.75
C ASP A 407 -28.93 3.16 -17.93
N GLY A 408 -30.24 3.29 -18.14
CA GLY A 408 -30.79 4.18 -19.16
C GLY A 408 -30.41 5.66 -18.94
N PHE A 409 -30.39 6.10 -17.67
CA PHE A 409 -29.94 7.45 -17.32
C PHE A 409 -28.43 7.60 -17.56
N THR A 410 -27.64 6.62 -17.13
CA THR A 410 -26.19 6.62 -17.32
C THR A 410 -25.80 6.68 -18.81
N GLN A 411 -26.49 5.93 -19.67
CA GLN A 411 -26.29 6.01 -21.12
C GLN A 411 -26.63 7.41 -21.66
N ALA A 412 -27.76 7.99 -21.25
CA ALA A 412 -28.14 9.35 -21.65
C ALA A 412 -27.09 10.41 -21.21
N GLN A 413 -26.45 10.23 -20.04
CA GLN A 413 -25.33 11.09 -19.62
C GLN A 413 -24.13 10.97 -20.58
N ILE A 414 -23.77 9.75 -20.97
CA ILE A 414 -22.65 9.47 -21.89
C ILE A 414 -22.93 10.10 -23.26
N ASP A 415 -24.15 9.95 -23.77
CA ASP A 415 -24.55 10.49 -25.07
C ASP A 415 -24.55 12.03 -25.06
N LYS A 416 -25.14 12.64 -24.01
CA LYS A 416 -25.15 14.09 -23.82
C LYS A 416 -23.73 14.66 -23.73
N PHE A 417 -22.87 14.01 -22.94
CA PHE A 417 -21.46 14.40 -22.83
C PHE A 417 -20.75 14.33 -24.18
N SER A 418 -20.92 13.22 -24.91
CA SER A 418 -20.26 13.00 -26.20
C SER A 418 -20.68 14.02 -27.25
N ALA A 419 -21.96 14.40 -27.29
CA ALA A 419 -22.46 15.46 -28.17
C ALA A 419 -21.81 16.82 -27.87
N ILE A 420 -21.83 17.25 -26.60
CA ILE A 420 -21.23 18.53 -26.19
C ILE A 420 -19.71 18.54 -26.42
N ALA A 421 -19.02 17.46 -26.08
CA ALA A 421 -17.57 17.34 -26.30
C ALA A 421 -17.23 17.43 -27.79
N THR A 422 -18.00 16.80 -28.67
CA THR A 422 -17.79 16.87 -30.13
C THR A 422 -17.86 18.30 -30.66
N GLU A 423 -18.80 19.11 -30.16
CA GLU A 423 -18.92 20.52 -30.55
C GLU A 423 -17.72 21.34 -30.09
N LEU A 424 -17.27 21.15 -28.84
CA LEU A 424 -16.09 21.85 -28.32
C LEU A 424 -14.80 21.44 -29.07
N ILE A 425 -14.65 20.16 -29.39
CA ILE A 425 -13.49 19.65 -30.16
C ILE A 425 -13.41 20.32 -31.54
N ALA A 426 -14.55 20.52 -32.21
CA ALA A 426 -14.59 21.17 -33.51
C ALA A 426 -14.05 22.61 -33.47
N VAL A 427 -14.17 23.28 -32.32
CA VAL A 427 -13.68 24.65 -32.10
C VAL A 427 -12.19 24.67 -31.72
N LEU A 428 -11.73 23.69 -30.93
CA LEU A 428 -10.35 23.65 -30.43
C LEU A 428 -9.31 23.32 -31.51
N THR A 429 -9.71 22.75 -32.65
CA THR A 429 -8.81 22.32 -33.76
C THR A 429 -7.80 21.21 -33.42
N TYR A 430 -7.84 20.68 -32.19
CA TYR A 430 -7.13 19.48 -31.74
C TYR A 430 -8.03 18.64 -30.83
N LYS A 431 -7.64 17.39 -30.57
CA LYS A 431 -8.40 16.47 -29.70
C LYS A 431 -7.84 16.49 -28.26
N PRO A 432 -8.51 17.11 -27.28
CA PRO A 432 -8.21 16.95 -25.86
C PRO A 432 -8.58 15.54 -25.37
N LEU A 433 -8.07 15.16 -24.18
CA LEU A 433 -8.47 13.89 -23.55
C LEU A 433 -9.96 13.93 -23.18
N LEU A 434 -10.69 12.85 -23.42
CA LEU A 434 -12.06 12.68 -22.94
C LEU A 434 -12.13 11.67 -21.80
N HIS A 435 -12.88 11.99 -20.74
CA HIS A 435 -13.11 11.06 -19.63
C HIS A 435 -14.44 11.26 -18.92
N ILE A 436 -15.16 10.18 -18.62
CA ILE A 436 -16.41 10.26 -17.85
C ILE A 436 -16.52 9.20 -16.75
N ALA A 437 -15.91 8.02 -16.93
CA ALA A 437 -15.97 6.91 -16.00
C ALA A 437 -15.30 7.21 -14.65
N ASN A 438 -16.08 7.02 -13.57
CA ASN A 438 -15.58 6.83 -12.20
C ASN A 438 -15.27 5.33 -11.98
N THR A 439 -14.87 4.92 -10.76
CA THR A 439 -14.55 3.53 -10.40
C THR A 439 -15.56 2.51 -10.96
N SER A 440 -16.84 2.66 -10.64
CA SER A 440 -17.89 1.73 -11.10
C SER A 440 -18.16 1.83 -12.60
N GLY A 441 -17.91 3.00 -13.20
CA GLY A 441 -17.89 3.20 -14.65
C GLY A 441 -16.83 2.34 -15.35
N ILE A 442 -15.64 2.19 -14.76
CA ILE A 442 -14.58 1.32 -15.31
C ILE A 442 -15.07 -0.13 -15.35
N SER A 443 -15.76 -0.57 -14.30
CA SER A 443 -16.23 -1.95 -14.14
C SER A 443 -17.44 -2.30 -15.02
N ARG A 444 -18.41 -1.39 -15.18
CA ARG A 444 -19.70 -1.68 -15.86
C ARG A 444 -19.85 -1.06 -17.25
N TRP A 445 -19.07 -0.02 -17.57
CA TRP A 445 -19.27 0.81 -18.77
C TRP A 445 -17.99 0.90 -19.61
N PRO A 446 -17.57 -0.20 -20.28
CA PRO A 446 -16.33 -0.23 -21.06
C PRO A 446 -16.30 0.77 -22.22
N ASP A 447 -17.46 1.22 -22.70
CA ASP A 447 -17.57 2.24 -23.76
C ASP A 447 -17.50 3.68 -23.22
N ALA A 448 -17.64 3.86 -21.90
CA ALA A 448 -17.47 5.12 -21.21
C ALA A 448 -16.00 5.39 -20.78
N GLN A 449 -15.06 4.49 -21.12
CA GLN A 449 -13.65 4.64 -20.77
C GLN A 449 -12.97 5.79 -21.52
N MET A 450 -13.37 6.02 -22.77
CA MET A 450 -12.86 7.12 -23.61
C MET A 450 -11.33 7.14 -23.68
N ASP A 451 -10.68 8.27 -23.44
CA ASP A 451 -9.21 8.39 -23.47
C ASP A 451 -8.59 8.26 -22.07
N MET A 452 -9.37 8.46 -20.99
CA MET A 452 -8.92 8.35 -19.61
C MET A 452 -10.06 7.95 -18.66
N VAL A 453 -9.74 7.21 -17.59
CA VAL A 453 -10.68 6.88 -16.52
C VAL A 453 -10.25 7.47 -15.19
N ARG A 454 -11.21 7.72 -14.29
CA ARG A 454 -10.93 8.26 -12.94
C ARG A 454 -11.15 7.20 -11.88
N LEU A 455 -10.05 6.73 -11.29
CA LEU A 455 -10.06 5.70 -10.27
C LEU A 455 -9.92 6.31 -8.89
N GLY A 456 -10.97 6.18 -8.06
CA GLY A 456 -10.99 6.69 -6.69
C GLY A 456 -11.06 5.56 -5.68
N ILE A 457 -12.25 5.31 -5.13
CA ILE A 457 -12.48 4.33 -4.05
C ILE A 457 -12.01 2.90 -4.39
N GLY A 458 -11.94 2.56 -5.69
CA GLY A 458 -11.47 1.26 -6.15
C GLY A 458 -10.01 0.98 -5.80
N LEU A 459 -9.16 2.02 -5.71
CA LEU A 459 -7.79 1.88 -5.21
C LEU A 459 -7.75 1.32 -3.79
N TYR A 460 -8.78 1.64 -2.99
CA TYR A 460 -8.84 1.32 -1.58
C TYR A 460 -9.57 0.00 -1.28
N GLY A 461 -10.05 -0.68 -2.31
CA GLY A 461 -10.63 -2.01 -2.19
C GLY A 461 -12.15 -2.09 -2.34
N PHE A 462 -12.82 -1.00 -2.76
CA PHE A 462 -14.28 -0.95 -2.81
C PHE A 462 -14.80 -0.56 -4.20
N ASP A 463 -15.83 -1.25 -4.66
CA ASP A 463 -16.59 -0.89 -5.85
C ASP A 463 -17.99 -1.49 -5.76
N SER A 464 -19.00 -0.65 -5.61
CA SER A 464 -20.40 -1.10 -5.49
C SER A 464 -20.91 -1.81 -6.75
N ALA A 465 -20.24 -1.66 -7.89
CA ALA A 465 -20.54 -2.41 -9.10
C ALA A 465 -20.05 -3.87 -9.07
N LEU A 466 -19.10 -4.21 -8.19
CA LEU A 466 -18.55 -5.56 -8.09
C LEU A 466 -19.25 -6.32 -6.97
N ALA A 467 -19.80 -7.49 -7.30
CA ALA A 467 -20.37 -8.38 -6.30
C ALA A 467 -19.30 -8.73 -5.26
N ASN A 468 -19.54 -8.36 -4.00
CA ASN A 468 -18.64 -8.55 -2.86
C ASN A 468 -17.21 -8.04 -3.09
N ASN A 469 -17.03 -6.94 -3.85
CA ASN A 469 -15.72 -6.39 -4.21
C ASN A 469 -14.75 -7.43 -4.81
N ARG A 470 -15.28 -8.45 -5.50
CA ARG A 470 -14.47 -9.57 -6.00
C ARG A 470 -13.31 -9.07 -6.88
N GLY A 471 -12.10 -9.46 -6.51
CA GLY A 471 -10.86 -9.08 -7.20
C GLY A 471 -10.17 -7.85 -6.60
N LEU A 472 -10.81 -7.17 -5.65
CA LEU A 472 -10.20 -6.09 -4.89
C LEU A 472 -9.72 -6.58 -3.52
N GLN A 473 -8.67 -5.94 -3.02
CA GLN A 473 -8.05 -6.18 -1.73
C GLN A 473 -8.36 -5.02 -0.79
N THR A 474 -8.77 -5.32 0.44
CA THR A 474 -8.92 -4.32 1.50
C THR A 474 -7.55 -3.72 1.79
N THR A 475 -7.42 -2.41 1.63
CA THR A 475 -6.12 -1.71 1.79
C THR A 475 -5.89 -1.15 3.19
N MET A 476 -6.92 -1.11 4.04
CA MET A 476 -6.87 -0.38 5.31
C MET A 476 -7.40 -1.21 6.47
N VAL A 477 -6.70 -1.11 7.59
CA VAL A 477 -7.09 -1.70 8.88
C VAL A 477 -7.04 -0.61 9.95
N LEU A 478 -8.17 -0.34 10.59
CA LEU A 478 -8.21 0.57 11.74
C LEU A 478 -8.28 -0.27 13.02
N LYS A 479 -7.31 -0.08 13.89
CA LYS A 479 -7.22 -0.81 15.16
C LYS A 479 -6.81 0.11 16.30
N THR A 480 -7.17 -0.31 17.50
CA THR A 480 -6.92 0.40 18.75
C THR A 480 -6.59 -0.60 19.84
N THR A 481 -6.41 -0.12 21.07
CA THR A 481 -5.98 -0.93 22.21
C THR A 481 -6.96 -0.81 23.36
N VAL A 482 -7.22 -1.93 24.04
CA VAL A 482 -7.96 -1.95 25.30
C VAL A 482 -7.15 -1.23 26.38
N THR A 483 -7.70 -0.14 26.91
CA THR A 483 -7.09 0.66 27.99
C THR A 483 -7.40 0.09 29.36
N GLN A 484 -8.64 -0.33 29.57
CA GLN A 484 -9.11 -0.78 30.86
C GLN A 484 -10.22 -1.82 30.68
N VAL A 485 -10.23 -2.83 31.55
CA VAL A 485 -11.34 -3.78 31.68
C VAL A 485 -11.93 -3.62 33.07
N LYS A 486 -13.26 -3.51 33.17
CA LYS A 486 -13.99 -3.38 34.43
C LYS A 486 -15.09 -4.41 34.52
N THR A 487 -15.25 -5.01 35.70
CA THR A 487 -16.45 -5.78 36.05
C THR A 487 -17.49 -4.83 36.64
N LEU A 488 -18.73 -4.94 36.18
CA LEU A 488 -19.86 -4.14 36.64
C LEU A 488 -20.95 -5.05 37.20
N ASP A 489 -21.58 -4.60 38.29
CA ASP A 489 -22.71 -5.29 38.91
C ASP A 489 -23.98 -5.20 38.07
N ALA A 490 -24.96 -6.03 38.39
CA ALA A 490 -26.25 -6.04 37.70
C ALA A 490 -27.01 -4.71 37.85
N GLY A 491 -27.47 -4.17 36.72
CA GLY A 491 -28.21 -2.91 36.65
C GLY A 491 -27.33 -1.66 36.52
N GLU A 492 -26.00 -1.80 36.55
CA GLU A 492 -25.08 -0.69 36.34
C GLU A 492 -25.17 -0.10 34.92
N THR A 493 -24.80 1.18 34.81
CA THR A 493 -24.94 1.95 33.58
C THR A 493 -23.61 2.47 33.05
N VAL A 494 -23.50 2.61 31.72
CA VAL A 494 -22.24 2.94 31.03
C VAL A 494 -22.41 4.15 30.12
N GLY A 495 -21.44 5.07 30.21
CA GLY A 495 -21.31 6.22 29.31
C GLY A 495 -22.31 7.36 29.57
N TYR A 496 -22.30 8.34 28.67
CA TYR A 496 -23.12 9.55 28.80
C TYR A 496 -24.62 9.24 28.87
N SER A 497 -25.32 10.02 29.70
CA SER A 497 -26.76 9.90 29.94
C SER A 497 -27.21 8.50 30.36
N ARG A 498 -26.30 7.67 30.89
CA ARG A 498 -26.58 6.30 31.35
C ARG A 498 -27.24 5.43 30.28
N LYS A 499 -26.91 5.67 29.00
CA LYS A 499 -27.56 4.98 27.87
C LYS A 499 -27.18 3.51 27.74
N GLY A 500 -25.98 3.13 28.18
CA GLY A 500 -25.58 1.74 28.29
C GLY A 500 -26.11 1.16 29.60
N VAL A 501 -26.66 -0.04 29.57
CA VAL A 501 -27.15 -0.74 30.76
C VAL A 501 -26.71 -2.20 30.66
N LEU A 502 -26.20 -2.77 31.75
CA LEU A 502 -25.93 -4.21 31.87
C LEU A 502 -26.92 -4.83 32.87
N PRO A 503 -28.09 -5.33 32.42
CA PRO A 503 -29.13 -5.84 33.32
C PRO A 503 -28.65 -6.98 34.22
N ASN A 504 -27.75 -7.82 33.72
CA ASN A 504 -27.24 -9.01 34.42
C ASN A 504 -25.83 -8.80 34.98
N GLY A 505 -25.30 -7.57 34.92
CA GLY A 505 -23.90 -7.28 35.19
C GLY A 505 -23.01 -7.84 34.08
N GLY A 506 -21.70 -7.73 34.24
CA GLY A 506 -20.77 -8.25 33.24
C GLY A 506 -19.42 -7.55 33.23
N LYS A 507 -18.75 -7.60 32.08
CA LYS A 507 -17.46 -6.93 31.88
C LYS A 507 -17.54 -5.95 30.74
N ILE A 508 -16.91 -4.79 30.92
CA ILE A 508 -16.71 -3.81 29.86
C ILE A 508 -15.23 -3.61 29.59
N ALA A 509 -14.89 -3.37 28.33
CA ALA A 509 -13.57 -2.92 27.90
C ALA A 509 -13.67 -1.49 27.38
N THR A 510 -12.79 -0.60 27.84
CA THR A 510 -12.64 0.76 27.31
C THR A 510 -11.50 0.77 26.30
N VAL A 511 -11.75 1.26 25.09
CA VAL A 511 -10.77 1.39 24.00
C VAL A 511 -10.52 2.86 23.64
N LYS A 512 -9.33 3.17 23.11
CA LYS A 512 -8.85 4.54 22.83
C LYS A 512 -9.34 5.12 21.49
N ILE A 513 -10.61 4.91 21.17
CA ILE A 513 -11.20 5.48 19.97
C ILE A 513 -12.57 6.07 20.29
N GLY A 514 -12.82 7.29 19.82
CA GLY A 514 -14.09 7.98 19.94
C GLY A 514 -14.45 8.76 18.68
N TYR A 515 -15.49 9.59 18.78
CA TYR A 515 -16.00 10.31 17.62
C TYR A 515 -15.04 11.38 17.08
N ALA A 516 -14.11 11.89 17.88
CA ALA A 516 -13.09 12.82 17.38
C ALA A 516 -11.94 12.11 16.64
N ASP A 517 -11.84 10.77 16.76
CA ASP A 517 -10.98 9.93 15.91
C ASP A 517 -11.64 9.55 14.58
N GLY A 518 -12.96 9.76 14.45
CA GLY A 518 -13.75 9.34 13.30
C GLY A 518 -14.74 8.20 13.57
N TYR A 519 -14.74 7.63 14.78
CA TYR A 519 -15.69 6.56 15.11
C TYR A 519 -17.07 7.16 15.44
N SER A 520 -17.96 7.17 14.43
CA SER A 520 -19.25 7.87 14.49
C SER A 520 -20.04 7.56 15.76
N ARG A 521 -20.65 8.60 16.35
CA ARG A 521 -21.52 8.45 17.51
C ARG A 521 -22.73 7.56 17.25
N ALA A 522 -23.11 7.38 15.99
CA ALA A 522 -24.17 6.46 15.56
C ALA A 522 -23.86 5.00 15.86
N PHE A 523 -22.58 4.62 16.02
CA PHE A 523 -22.17 3.27 16.41
C PHE A 523 -22.42 2.93 17.89
N GLY A 524 -22.89 3.88 18.70
CA GLY A 524 -23.17 3.65 20.12
C GLY A 524 -24.34 2.70 20.37
N ASN A 525 -24.49 2.30 21.63
CA ASN A 525 -25.60 1.48 22.13
C ASN A 525 -25.78 0.14 21.40
N GLY A 526 -24.68 -0.52 21.05
CA GLY A 526 -24.68 -1.86 20.47
C GLY A 526 -24.85 -1.92 18.96
N VAL A 527 -24.97 -0.76 18.29
CA VAL A 527 -25.04 -0.68 16.82
C VAL A 527 -23.70 -1.13 16.22
N GLY A 528 -22.61 -0.49 16.62
CA GLY A 528 -21.26 -0.86 16.19
C GLY A 528 -20.69 -2.02 16.98
N LYS A 529 -19.71 -2.70 16.38
CA LYS A 529 -18.95 -3.80 16.98
C LYS A 529 -17.46 -3.58 16.74
N MET A 530 -16.63 -4.28 17.50
CA MET A 530 -15.18 -4.36 17.27
C MET A 530 -14.73 -5.80 17.47
N LEU A 531 -13.69 -6.23 16.76
CA LEU A 531 -13.13 -7.57 16.89
C LEU A 531 -11.99 -7.56 17.92
N ILE A 532 -12.12 -8.35 18.99
CA ILE A 532 -11.09 -8.53 20.03
C ILE A 532 -10.84 -10.02 20.19
N ASN A 533 -9.59 -10.48 20.07
CA ASN A 533 -9.21 -11.89 20.20
C ASN A 533 -10.09 -12.83 19.35
N GLY A 534 -10.45 -12.41 18.12
CA GLY A 534 -11.33 -13.15 17.20
C GLY A 534 -12.83 -13.10 17.52
N ASN A 535 -13.26 -12.34 18.55
CA ASN A 535 -14.66 -12.21 18.95
C ASN A 535 -15.21 -10.81 18.61
N LEU A 536 -16.35 -10.75 17.91
CA LEU A 536 -17.06 -9.49 17.69
C LEU A 536 -17.83 -9.09 18.93
N VAL A 537 -17.42 -7.99 19.56
CA VAL A 537 -18.02 -7.44 20.77
C VAL A 537 -18.76 -6.12 20.47
N PRO A 538 -20.00 -5.93 20.93
CA PRO A 538 -20.77 -4.74 20.66
C PRO A 538 -20.33 -3.55 21.51
N THR A 539 -20.55 -2.34 21.01
CA THR A 539 -20.42 -1.12 21.82
C THR A 539 -21.49 -1.09 22.92
N ILE A 540 -21.20 -0.41 24.03
CA ILE A 540 -22.17 -0.19 25.11
C ILE A 540 -22.21 1.28 25.52
N GLY A 541 -23.43 1.83 25.53
CA GLY A 541 -23.66 3.25 25.78
C GLY A 541 -23.25 4.16 24.63
N SER A 542 -23.22 5.47 24.88
CA SER A 542 -22.83 6.45 23.85
C SER A 542 -21.33 6.42 23.61
N ILE A 543 -20.92 6.57 22.34
CA ILE A 543 -19.53 6.84 21.98
C ILE A 543 -19.10 8.19 22.58
N CYS A 544 -17.96 8.21 23.26
CA CYS A 544 -17.36 9.43 23.83
C CYS A 544 -16.41 10.08 22.82
N MET A 545 -15.86 11.26 23.16
CA MET A 545 -14.99 12.01 22.25
C MET A 545 -13.74 11.21 21.86
N ASP A 546 -13.11 10.56 22.84
CA ASP A 546 -11.80 9.91 22.68
C ASP A 546 -11.81 8.43 23.06
N MET A 547 -12.94 7.92 23.55
CA MET A 547 -13.05 6.55 24.04
C MET A 547 -14.40 5.92 23.73
N THR A 548 -14.38 4.59 23.64
CA THR A 548 -15.56 3.75 23.45
C THR A 548 -15.54 2.64 24.48
N MET A 549 -16.71 2.28 25.01
CA MET A 549 -16.87 1.10 25.84
C MET A 549 -17.49 -0.02 25.01
N LEU A 550 -16.99 -1.22 25.20
CA LEU A 550 -17.44 -2.46 24.57
C LEU A 550 -17.94 -3.40 25.65
N ASP A 551 -19.06 -4.07 25.41
CA ASP A 551 -19.52 -5.16 26.26
C ASP A 551 -18.73 -6.43 25.91
N VAL A 552 -17.84 -6.82 26.82
CA VAL A 552 -16.96 -7.99 26.68
C VAL A 552 -17.37 -9.11 27.63
N SER A 553 -18.64 -9.11 28.06
CA SER A 553 -19.19 -10.16 28.91
C SER A 553 -19.07 -11.52 28.24
N GLY A 554 -18.35 -12.45 28.88
CA GLY A 554 -18.10 -13.79 28.35
C GLY A 554 -16.86 -13.93 27.45
N VAL A 555 -16.11 -12.85 27.22
CA VAL A 555 -14.85 -12.86 26.45
C VAL A 555 -13.67 -12.59 27.39
N ASP A 556 -12.57 -13.34 27.26
CA ASP A 556 -11.33 -13.02 27.97
C ASP A 556 -10.61 -11.87 27.25
N VAL A 557 -10.62 -10.70 27.90
CA VAL A 557 -10.04 -9.46 27.39
C VAL A 557 -9.21 -8.83 28.50
N LYS A 558 -8.01 -8.35 28.15
CA LYS A 558 -7.07 -7.71 29.07
C LYS A 558 -6.66 -6.33 28.57
N PRO A 559 -6.29 -5.40 29.45
CA PRO A 559 -5.63 -4.16 29.04
C PRO A 559 -4.39 -4.48 28.18
N GLY A 560 -4.25 -3.79 27.05
CA GLY A 560 -3.22 -4.04 26.07
C GLY A 560 -3.65 -4.91 24.88
N ASP A 561 -4.79 -5.60 24.97
CA ASP A 561 -5.31 -6.39 23.84
C ASP A 561 -5.69 -5.47 22.66
N GLU A 562 -5.48 -5.98 21.45
CA GLU A 562 -5.85 -5.30 20.20
C GLU A 562 -7.36 -5.38 19.98
N ALA A 563 -7.96 -4.24 19.60
CA ALA A 563 -9.33 -4.15 19.15
C ALA A 563 -9.37 -3.61 17.72
N ILE A 564 -9.86 -4.42 16.79
CA ILE A 564 -9.97 -4.08 15.38
C ILE A 564 -11.34 -3.42 15.15
N VAL A 565 -11.31 -2.17 14.69
CA VAL A 565 -12.49 -1.37 14.36
C VAL A 565 -13.01 -1.75 12.97
N PHE A 566 -12.11 -1.90 12.00
CA PHE A 566 -12.42 -2.51 10.71
C PHE A 566 -11.18 -3.15 10.10
N ASN A 567 -11.40 -4.21 9.35
CA ASN A 567 -10.39 -4.89 8.53
C ASN A 567 -11.12 -5.64 7.40
N ARG A 568 -10.48 -6.65 6.80
CA ARG A 568 -11.10 -7.52 5.80
C ARG A 568 -12.29 -8.34 6.34
N GLU A 569 -12.22 -8.80 7.59
CA GLU A 569 -13.27 -9.63 8.21
C GLU A 569 -14.42 -8.77 8.75
N HIS A 570 -14.09 -7.64 9.36
CA HIS A 570 -15.03 -6.64 9.81
C HIS A 570 -15.09 -5.49 8.79
N ASP A 571 -15.84 -5.74 7.72
CA ASP A 571 -15.83 -4.93 6.50
C ASP A 571 -16.48 -3.55 6.67
N ILE A 572 -15.87 -2.56 6.01
CA ILE A 572 -16.32 -1.15 6.03
C ILE A 572 -17.71 -1.00 5.40
N MET A 573 -18.07 -1.81 4.39
CA MET A 573 -19.41 -1.70 3.80
C MET A 573 -20.51 -2.12 4.78
N GLU A 574 -20.25 -3.12 5.62
CA GLU A 574 -21.18 -3.52 6.67
C GLU A 574 -21.31 -2.44 7.75
N LEU A 575 -20.18 -1.85 8.16
CA LEU A 575 -20.18 -0.72 9.10
C LEU A 575 -20.95 0.47 8.56
N ALA A 576 -20.75 0.82 7.29
CA ALA A 576 -21.46 1.92 6.65
C ALA A 576 -22.98 1.68 6.64
N LYS A 577 -23.43 0.46 6.35
CA LYS A 577 -24.85 0.07 6.42
C LYS A 577 -25.44 0.22 7.82
N GLN A 578 -24.70 -0.16 8.87
CA GLN A 578 -25.18 -0.07 10.27
C GLN A 578 -25.54 1.36 10.68
N VAL A 579 -24.89 2.36 10.10
CA VAL A 579 -25.12 3.78 10.40
C VAL A 579 -25.72 4.57 9.23
N ASN A 580 -26.29 3.88 8.24
CA ASN A 580 -26.95 4.45 7.07
C ASN A 580 -26.08 5.43 6.28
N THR A 581 -24.84 5.05 6.01
CA THR A 581 -23.90 5.81 5.17
C THR A 581 -23.21 4.91 4.12
N ILE A 582 -22.17 5.43 3.47
CA ILE A 582 -21.34 4.81 2.45
C ILE A 582 -19.89 4.64 2.93
N PRO A 583 -19.14 3.67 2.38
CA PRO A 583 -17.74 3.40 2.77
C PRO A 583 -16.82 4.63 2.68
N TYR A 584 -17.09 5.51 1.70
CA TYR A 584 -16.40 6.78 1.54
C TYR A 584 -16.39 7.60 2.84
N GLU A 585 -17.54 7.73 3.50
CA GLU A 585 -17.66 8.56 4.69
C GLU A 585 -16.90 7.95 5.88
N ILE A 586 -16.97 6.62 6.05
CA ILE A 586 -16.24 5.91 7.11
C ILE A 586 -14.72 6.14 6.98
N LEU A 587 -14.19 6.04 5.76
CA LEU A 587 -12.76 6.24 5.49
C LEU A 587 -12.32 7.70 5.68
N THR A 588 -13.05 8.64 5.10
CA THR A 588 -12.69 10.07 5.18
C THR A 588 -12.85 10.65 6.58
N ASN A 589 -13.70 10.04 7.42
CA ASN A 589 -13.91 10.49 8.80
C ASN A 589 -12.77 10.10 9.74
N VAL A 590 -11.87 9.18 9.36
CA VAL A 590 -10.71 8.85 10.21
C VAL A 590 -9.86 10.11 10.38
N SER A 591 -9.89 10.68 11.57
CA SER A 591 -9.28 11.97 11.88
C SER A 591 -7.77 11.92 11.72
N GLN A 592 -7.14 13.01 11.27
CA GLN A 592 -5.68 13.12 11.11
C GLN A 592 -4.89 12.87 12.42
N ARG A 593 -5.54 12.91 13.59
CA ARG A 593 -4.92 12.55 14.88
C ARG A 593 -4.62 11.05 15.02
N VAL A 594 -5.30 10.20 14.26
CA VAL A 594 -5.02 8.77 14.19
C VAL A 594 -3.70 8.57 13.45
N LYS A 595 -2.77 7.80 14.00
CA LYS A 595 -1.47 7.57 13.33
C LYS A 595 -1.68 6.68 12.10
N ARG A 596 -1.16 7.10 10.95
CA ARG A 596 -1.09 6.25 9.73
C ARG A 596 0.19 5.45 9.74
N VAL A 597 0.11 4.17 9.40
CA VAL A 597 1.26 3.28 9.24
C VAL A 597 1.15 2.64 7.87
N TYR A 598 2.12 2.89 7.00
CA TYR A 598 2.16 2.32 5.65
C TYR A 598 3.13 1.15 5.62
N PHE A 599 2.74 0.05 4.99
CA PHE A 599 3.56 -1.14 4.87
C PHE A 599 3.32 -1.86 3.54
N TYR A 600 4.18 -2.83 3.24
CA TYR A 600 4.07 -3.73 2.10
C TYR A 600 3.97 -5.16 2.65
N GLU A 601 2.87 -5.87 2.39
CA GLU A 601 2.64 -7.26 2.84
C GLU A 601 3.27 -8.34 1.94
#